data_AF-A0A183BY32-F1
#
_entry.id   AF-A0A183BY32-F1
#
_cell.length_a   1.000
_cell.length_b   1.000
_cell.length_c   1.000
_cell.angle_alpha   90.00
_cell.angle_beta   90.00
_cell.angle_gamma   90.00
#
_symmetry.space_group_name_H-M   'P 1'
#
loop_
_entity.id
_entity.type
_entity.pdbx_description
1 polymer ?
#
loop_
_entity_poly.entity_id
_entity_poly.type
_entity_poly.pdbx_seq_one_letter_code
_entity_poly.pdbx_strand_id
1 'polypeptide(L)'
;MSLSTSLQQFVQPILNFIRNPLSGINSGQQHRCGLDYKWSCGASSSPTQLSLSEQMSCAVAVPLCPRTFNEVNNCCVRHDACYSNKMGQQFCDNLFCQCLCVSQWDGPVCASQVGDGFCLMVRVFGVFIYKSK
;
A
#
# COMPACT_ATOMS: atom_id res chain seq x y z
N MET A 1 -3.21 1.82 34.89
CA MET A 1 -2.97 0.39 34.60
C MET A 1 -1.79 0.30 33.65
N SER A 2 -0.62 -0.09 34.15
CA SER A 2 0.60 -0.25 33.35
C SER A 2 0.59 -1.60 32.63
N LEU A 3 0.62 -1.59 31.30
CA LEU A 3 0.85 -2.78 30.48
C LEU A 3 2.22 -3.39 30.80
N SER A 4 2.32 -4.73 30.79
CA SER A 4 3.61 -5.40 31.03
C SER A 4 4.66 -4.98 29.99
N THR A 5 5.93 -4.98 30.39
CA THR A 5 7.06 -4.61 29.53
C THR A 5 7.10 -5.40 28.21
N SER A 6 6.63 -6.65 28.21
CA SER A 6 6.53 -7.47 27.00
C SER A 6 5.47 -6.96 26.03
N LEU A 7 4.31 -6.52 26.52
CA LEU A 7 3.24 -5.94 25.68
C LEU A 7 3.65 -4.56 25.14
N GLN A 8 4.42 -3.79 25.90
CA GLN A 8 4.92 -2.49 25.43
C GLN A 8 5.84 -2.63 24.21
N GLN A 9 6.68 -3.66 24.13
CA GLN A 9 7.59 -3.86 22.99
C GLN A 9 6.86 -4.11 21.66
N PHE A 10 5.65 -4.66 21.68
CA PHE A 10 4.86 -4.90 20.46
C PHE A 10 3.96 -3.71 20.08
N VAL A 11 3.53 -2.92 21.06
CA VAL A 11 2.58 -1.80 20.85
C VAL A 11 3.30 -0.49 20.52
N GLN A 12 4.50 -0.27 21.09
CA GLN A 12 5.27 0.96 20.85
C GLN A 12 5.67 1.21 19.39
N PRO A 13 6.07 0.21 18.58
CA PRO A 13 6.38 0.43 17.17
C PRO A 13 5.16 0.95 16.40
N ILE A 14 3.99 0.40 16.69
CA ILE A 14 2.71 0.78 16.08
C ILE A 14 2.31 2.19 16.53
N LEU A 15 2.38 2.49 17.82
CA LEU A 15 2.09 3.84 18.35
C LEU A 15 3.07 4.90 17.83
N ASN A 16 4.35 4.55 17.66
CA ASN A 16 5.35 5.44 17.11
C ASN A 16 5.14 5.69 15.61
N PHE A 17 4.71 4.68 14.85
CA PHE A 17 4.31 4.85 13.45
C PHE A 17 3.06 5.73 13.32
N ILE A 18 2.08 5.57 14.22
CA ILE A 18 0.88 6.44 14.25
C ILE A 18 1.24 7.88 14.63
N ARG A 19 2.16 8.07 15.59
CA ARG A 19 2.54 9.40 16.09
C ARG A 19 3.50 10.14 15.17
N ASN A 20 4.39 9.43 14.50
CA ASN A 20 5.37 9.98 13.56
C ASN A 20 5.69 8.93 12.49
N PRO A 21 4.91 8.84 11.42
CA PRO A 21 5.13 7.85 10.37
C PRO A 21 6.47 8.02 9.62
N LEU A 22 7.20 9.11 9.88
CA LEU A 22 8.48 9.45 9.27
C LEU A 22 9.69 9.37 10.24
N SER A 23 9.50 9.09 11.54
CA SER A 23 10.60 9.18 12.53
C SER A 23 11.61 8.04 12.50
N GLY A 24 11.51 7.10 11.56
CA GLY A 24 12.43 5.97 11.40
C GLY A 24 13.18 5.94 10.07
N ILE A 25 13.05 6.96 9.22
CA ILE A 25 13.61 6.92 7.87
C ILE A 25 15.02 7.54 7.88
N ASN A 26 16.04 6.68 7.82
CA ASN A 26 17.40 7.12 7.51
C ASN A 26 17.43 7.78 6.11
N SER A 27 18.01 8.96 6.02
CA SER A 27 18.04 9.87 4.85
C SER A 27 18.68 9.31 3.56
N GLY A 28 18.99 8.01 3.49
CA GLY A 28 19.62 7.35 2.34
C GLY A 28 18.69 6.50 1.46
N GLN A 29 17.43 6.26 1.86
CA GLN A 29 16.49 5.37 1.14
C GLN A 29 15.08 5.94 1.00
N GLN A 30 14.94 7.27 1.11
CA GLN A 30 13.66 7.93 1.24
C GLN A 30 13.05 8.24 -0.14
N HIS A 31 12.51 7.24 -0.83
CA HIS A 31 11.71 7.47 -2.02
C HIS A 31 10.43 8.22 -1.63
N ARG A 32 10.34 9.51 -2.01
CA ARG A 32 9.13 10.31 -1.79
C ARG A 32 8.16 10.05 -2.94
N CYS A 33 7.11 9.28 -2.65
CA CYS A 33 6.04 9.04 -3.62
C CYS A 33 5.41 10.36 -4.08
N GLY A 34 5.25 10.50 -5.40
CA GLY A 34 4.71 11.69 -6.06
C GLY A 34 5.73 12.77 -6.38
N LEU A 35 6.96 12.72 -5.86
CA LEU A 35 8.02 13.69 -6.16
C LEU A 35 9.13 13.06 -7.01
N ASP A 36 9.73 11.98 -6.50
CA ASP A 36 10.84 11.31 -7.19
C ASP A 36 10.39 10.00 -7.86
N TYR A 37 9.16 9.57 -7.56
CA TYR A 37 8.64 8.27 -7.95
C TYR A 37 7.12 8.31 -8.12
N LYS A 38 6.62 7.96 -9.31
CA LYS A 38 5.18 7.92 -9.61
C LYS A 38 4.54 6.69 -8.96
N TRP A 39 3.82 6.92 -7.88
CA TRP A 39 3.05 5.90 -7.17
C TRP A 39 1.58 5.96 -7.59
N SER A 40 0.92 4.80 -7.71
CA SER A 40 -0.45 4.67 -8.22
C SER A 40 -1.33 3.74 -7.41
N CYS A 41 -0.87 3.26 -6.24
CA CYS A 41 -1.73 2.44 -5.38
C CYS A 41 -2.63 3.32 -4.52
N GLY A 42 -3.90 3.45 -4.86
CA GLY A 42 -4.88 4.16 -4.04
C GLY A 42 -6.03 4.70 -4.88
N ALA A 43 -6.98 5.36 -4.25
CA ALA A 43 -8.02 6.08 -4.95
C ALA A 43 -7.41 7.36 -5.55
N SER A 44 -6.94 7.29 -6.79
CA SER A 44 -6.41 8.45 -7.51
C SER A 44 -7.55 9.46 -7.75
N SER A 45 -7.38 10.71 -7.28
CA SER A 45 -8.36 11.80 -7.44
C SER A 45 -7.89 12.95 -8.33
N SER A 46 -6.61 13.00 -8.72
CA SER A 46 -6.07 14.02 -9.63
C SER A 46 -4.71 13.59 -10.23
N PRO A 47 -4.39 13.96 -11.49
CA PRO A 47 -3.07 13.73 -12.08
C PRO A 47 -1.94 14.55 -11.45
N THR A 48 -2.25 15.58 -10.64
CA THR A 48 -1.25 16.51 -10.09
C THR A 48 -0.99 16.37 -8.59
N GLN A 49 -1.77 15.54 -7.87
CA GLN A 49 -1.62 15.37 -6.42
C GLN A 49 -1.98 13.94 -6.00
N LEU A 50 -1.10 13.31 -5.20
CA LEU A 50 -1.41 12.04 -4.55
C LEU A 50 -2.53 12.23 -3.52
N SER A 51 -3.56 11.40 -3.60
CA SER A 51 -4.58 11.30 -2.57
C SER A 51 -4.00 10.76 -1.27
N LEU A 52 -4.70 10.99 -0.16
CA LEU A 52 -4.31 10.44 1.15
C LEU A 52 -4.10 8.91 1.09
N SER A 53 -4.94 8.20 0.33
CA SER A 53 -4.82 6.75 0.18
C SER A 53 -3.56 6.34 -0.58
N GLU A 54 -3.12 7.13 -1.56
CA GLU A 54 -1.86 6.91 -2.28
C GLU A 54 -0.65 7.20 -1.40
N GLN A 55 -0.71 8.26 -0.58
CA GLN A 55 0.37 8.57 0.36
C GLN A 55 0.53 7.47 1.42
N MET A 56 -0.59 7.00 2.00
CA MET A 56 -0.57 5.96 3.04
C MET A 56 -0.08 4.62 2.50
N SER A 57 -0.57 4.17 1.35
CA SER A 57 -0.13 2.89 0.76
C SER A 57 1.36 2.93 0.41
N CYS A 58 1.87 4.06 -0.09
CA CYS A 58 3.30 4.23 -0.32
C CYS A 58 4.12 4.15 0.98
N ALA A 59 3.67 4.87 2.03
CA ALA A 59 4.36 4.92 3.31
C ALA A 59 4.45 3.54 4.00
N VAL A 60 3.62 2.58 3.58
CA VAL A 60 3.71 1.18 4.00
C VAL A 60 4.56 0.37 3.03
N ALA A 61 4.30 0.46 1.73
CA ALA A 61 4.91 -0.42 0.72
C ALA A 61 6.40 -0.18 0.54
N VAL A 62 6.84 1.07 0.38
CA VAL A 62 8.24 1.41 0.12
C VAL A 62 9.18 0.95 1.24
N PRO A 63 8.93 1.23 2.53
CA PRO A 63 9.85 0.80 3.58
C PRO A 63 9.79 -0.70 3.89
N LEU A 64 8.62 -1.35 3.76
CA LEU A 64 8.48 -2.78 4.05
C LEU A 64 8.97 -3.66 2.89
N CYS A 65 8.85 -3.17 1.66
CA CYS A 65 9.12 -3.92 0.44
C CYS A 65 10.11 -3.17 -0.48
N PRO A 66 11.33 -2.86 -0.03
CA PRO A 66 12.26 -1.99 -0.76
C PRO A 66 12.75 -2.55 -2.10
N ARG A 67 12.67 -3.87 -2.33
CA ARG A 67 12.99 -4.48 -3.64
C ARG A 67 11.75 -4.72 -4.47
N THR A 68 10.59 -4.98 -3.85
CA THR A 68 9.37 -5.35 -4.58
C THR A 68 8.31 -4.26 -4.74
N PHE A 69 8.51 -3.07 -4.17
CA PHE A 69 7.52 -1.97 -4.26
C PHE A 69 7.20 -1.57 -5.72
N ASN A 70 8.16 -1.73 -6.64
CA ASN A 70 7.95 -1.46 -8.06
C ASN A 70 6.95 -2.44 -8.69
N GLU A 71 7.03 -3.74 -8.36
CA GLU A 71 6.05 -4.71 -8.84
C GLU A 71 4.67 -4.44 -8.25
N VAL A 72 4.60 -4.10 -6.96
CA VAL A 72 3.35 -3.71 -6.30
C VAL A 72 2.70 -2.51 -7.00
N ASN A 73 3.48 -1.46 -7.30
CA ASN A 73 2.99 -0.29 -8.01
C ASN A 73 2.43 -0.64 -9.40
N ASN A 74 3.11 -1.52 -10.13
CA ASN A 74 2.66 -1.98 -11.44
C ASN A 74 1.33 -2.73 -11.37
N CYS A 75 1.07 -3.48 -10.30
CA CYS A 75 -0.23 -4.11 -10.07
C CYS A 75 -1.33 -3.06 -9.89
N CYS A 76 -1.04 -1.96 -9.18
CA CYS A 76 -1.98 -0.87 -9.00
C CYS A 76 -2.29 -0.13 -10.31
N VAL A 77 -1.28 0.12 -11.16
CA VAL A 77 -1.50 0.71 -12.50
C VAL A 77 -2.46 -0.14 -13.33
N ARG A 78 -2.31 -1.46 -13.31
CA ARG A 78 -3.20 -2.39 -14.04
C ARG A 78 -4.61 -2.43 -13.43
N HIS A 79 -4.72 -2.36 -12.11
CA HIS A 79 -6.00 -2.34 -11.40
C HIS A 79 -6.80 -1.07 -11.69
N ASP A 80 -6.15 0.10 -11.62
CA ASP A 80 -6.76 1.38 -11.98
C ASP A 80 -7.25 1.37 -13.44
N ALA A 81 -6.45 0.84 -14.37
CA ALA A 81 -6.88 0.69 -15.77
C ALA A 81 -8.09 -0.25 -15.92
N CYS A 82 -8.12 -1.36 -15.18
CA CYS A 82 -9.26 -2.28 -15.16
C CYS A 82 -10.54 -1.61 -14.63
N TYR A 83 -10.41 -0.80 -13.57
CA TYR A 83 -11.50 -0.02 -13.00
C TYR A 83 -12.01 1.04 -13.98
N SER A 84 -11.12 1.80 -14.62
CA SER A 84 -11.48 2.79 -15.64
C SER A 84 -12.18 2.17 -16.85
N ASN A 85 -11.79 0.95 -17.24
CA ASN A 85 -12.44 0.22 -18.33
C ASN A 85 -13.74 -0.49 -17.92
N LYS A 86 -14.18 -0.34 -16.67
CA LYS A 86 -15.43 -0.93 -16.14
C LYS A 86 -15.57 -2.43 -16.41
N MET A 87 -14.48 -3.18 -16.27
CA MET A 87 -14.44 -4.62 -16.58
C MET A 87 -15.08 -5.52 -15.50
N GLY A 88 -15.61 -4.94 -14.42
CA GLY A 88 -16.22 -5.62 -13.29
C GLY A 88 -15.33 -5.59 -12.05
N GLN A 89 -15.84 -5.09 -10.92
CA GLN A 89 -15.07 -4.91 -9.69
C GLN A 89 -14.42 -6.21 -9.20
N GLN A 90 -15.20 -7.29 -9.03
CA GLN A 90 -14.67 -8.58 -8.57
C GLN A 90 -13.60 -9.14 -9.51
N PHE A 91 -13.77 -8.97 -10.82
CA PHE A 91 -12.80 -9.40 -11.81
C PHE A 91 -11.48 -8.62 -11.66
N CYS A 92 -11.56 -7.29 -11.61
CA CYS A 92 -10.40 -6.43 -11.43
C CYS A 92 -9.67 -6.69 -10.11
N ASP A 93 -10.41 -6.87 -9.01
CA ASP A 93 -9.81 -7.14 -7.70
C ASP A 93 -9.11 -8.50 -7.66
N ASN A 94 -9.67 -9.52 -8.33
CA ASN A 94 -9.02 -10.82 -8.43
C ASN A 94 -7.73 -10.76 -9.26
N LEU A 95 -7.73 -10.03 -10.38
CA LEU A 95 -6.51 -9.79 -11.16
C LEU A 95 -5.44 -9.05 -10.34
N PHE A 96 -5.85 -8.06 -9.55
CA PHE A 96 -4.96 -7.33 -8.67
C PHE A 96 -4.36 -8.22 -7.58
N CYS A 97 -5.19 -8.99 -6.87
CA CYS A 97 -4.72 -9.92 -5.84
C CYS A 97 -3.78 -10.99 -6.42
N GLN A 98 -4.04 -11.49 -7.63
CA GLN A 98 -3.15 -12.43 -8.31
C GLN A 98 -1.83 -11.77 -8.72
N CYS A 99 -1.87 -10.50 -9.17
CA CYS A 99 -0.69 -9.74 -9.50
C CYS A 99 0.23 -9.54 -8.28
N LEU A 100 -0.36 -9.34 -7.10
CA LEU A 100 0.38 -9.22 -5.84
C LEU A 100 1.03 -10.55 -5.41
N CYS A 101 0.68 -11.71 -5.96
CA CYS A 101 1.39 -12.96 -5.69
C CYS A 101 2.78 -12.96 -6.37
N VAL A 102 3.70 -12.14 -5.87
CA VAL A 102 5.09 -12.12 -6.35
C VAL A 102 5.83 -13.36 -5.86
N SER A 103 6.71 -13.89 -6.71
CA SER A 103 7.44 -15.13 -6.45
C SER A 103 8.43 -15.04 -5.27
N GLN A 104 8.88 -13.83 -4.94
CA GLN A 104 9.81 -13.59 -3.82
C GLN A 104 9.50 -12.23 -3.19
N TRP A 105 8.78 -12.24 -2.06
CA TRP A 105 8.59 -11.05 -1.23
C TRP A 105 9.85 -10.70 -0.43
N ASP A 106 9.98 -9.43 -0.02
CA ASP A 106 11.08 -8.95 0.84
C ASP A 106 11.04 -9.44 2.29
N GLY A 107 10.07 -10.29 2.61
CA GLY A 107 9.91 -10.92 3.90
C GLY A 107 8.44 -11.17 4.22
N PRO A 108 8.14 -11.89 5.31
CA PRO A 108 6.76 -12.21 5.69
C PRO A 108 5.93 -10.98 6.04
N VAL A 109 6.57 -9.93 6.60
CA VAL A 109 5.87 -8.67 6.94
C VAL A 109 5.44 -7.93 5.68
N CYS A 110 6.33 -7.83 4.68
CA CYS A 110 6.02 -7.27 3.37
C CYS A 110 4.88 -8.06 2.69
N ALA A 111 5.01 -9.39 2.64
CA ALA A 111 4.00 -10.27 2.05
C ALA A 111 2.62 -10.08 2.68
N SER A 112 2.56 -10.05 4.02
CA SER A 112 1.29 -9.93 4.74
C SER A 112 0.70 -8.51 4.68
N GLN A 113 1.48 -7.47 4.98
CA GLN A 113 0.94 -6.11 5.07
C GLN A 113 0.67 -5.48 3.71
N VAL A 114 1.50 -5.78 2.71
CA VAL A 114 1.38 -5.20 1.37
C VAL A 114 0.64 -6.14 0.43
N GLY A 115 1.02 -7.40 0.36
CA GLY A 115 0.33 -8.39 -0.47
C GLY A 115 -1.10 -8.65 -0.01
N ASP A 116 -1.27 -9.28 1.14
CA ASP A 116 -2.60 -9.64 1.65
C ASP A 116 -3.40 -8.39 2.02
N GLY A 117 -2.74 -7.42 2.67
CA GLY A 117 -3.35 -6.18 3.11
C GLY A 117 -3.95 -5.37 1.95
N PHE A 118 -3.21 -5.15 0.86
CA PHE A 118 -3.76 -4.37 -0.26
C PHE A 118 -4.87 -5.14 -0.99
N CYS A 119 -4.72 -6.45 -1.16
CA CYS A 119 -5.78 -7.30 -1.71
C CYS A 119 -7.07 -7.19 -0.88
N LEU A 120 -6.97 -7.20 0.45
CA LEU A 120 -8.10 -7.01 1.35
C LEU A 120 -8.73 -5.61 1.18
N MET A 121 -7.91 -4.56 1.11
CA MET A 121 -8.41 -3.19 0.98
C MET A 121 -9.23 -2.97 -0.29
N VAL A 122 -8.78 -3.50 -1.45
CA VAL A 122 -9.56 -3.36 -2.69
C VAL A 122 -10.87 -4.16 -2.61
N ARG A 123 -10.91 -5.30 -1.93
CA ARG A 123 -12.14 -6.07 -1.76
C ARG A 123 -13.16 -5.40 -0.84
N VAL A 124 -12.69 -4.73 0.23
CA VAL A 124 -13.54 -4.06 1.22
C VAL A 124 -14.04 -2.71 0.71
N PHE A 125 -13.15 -1.89 0.14
CA PHE A 125 -13.45 -0.51 -0.25
C PHE A 125 -13.62 -0.32 -1.77
N GLY A 126 -13.21 -1.28 -2.58
CA GLY A 126 -13.17 -1.16 -4.03
C GLY A 126 -14.51 -0.92 -4.69
N VAL A 127 -15.63 -1.37 -4.10
CA VAL A 127 -16.97 -1.07 -4.65
C VAL A 127 -17.26 0.43 -4.74
N PHE A 128 -16.77 1.22 -3.78
CA PHE A 128 -16.98 2.67 -3.78
C PHE A 128 -16.13 3.34 -4.85
N ILE A 129 -14.86 2.91 -4.99
CA ILE A 129 -13.92 3.45 -5.96
C ILE A 129 -14.26 3.01 -7.39
N TYR A 130 -14.62 1.74 -7.58
CA TYR A 130 -15.01 1.19 -8.87
C TYR A 130 -16.20 1.95 -9.46
N LYS A 131 -17.18 2.33 -8.64
CA LYS A 131 -18.33 3.11 -9.09
C LYS A 131 -17.98 4.54 -9.49
N SER A 132 -16.96 5.14 -8.88
CA SER A 132 -16.58 6.54 -9.13
C SER A 132 -15.52 6.75 -10.22
N LYS A 133 -14.85 5.67 -10.66
CA LYS A 133 -13.98 5.67 -11.85
C LYS A 133 -14.77 5.71 -13.15
#